data_AF-A0A1B0CU04-F1
#
_entry.id   AF-A0A1B0CU04-F1
#
_cell.length_a   1.000
_cell.length_b   1.000
_cell.length_c   1.000
_cell.angle_alpha   90.00
_cell.angle_beta   90.00
_cell.angle_gamma   90.00
#
_symmetry.space_group_name_H-M   'P 1'
#
loop_
_entity.id
_entity.type
_entity.pdbx_description
1 polymer ?
#
loop_
_entity_poly.entity_id
_entity_poly.type
_entity_poly.pdbx_seq_one_letter_code
_entity_poly.pdbx_strand_id
1 'polypeptide(L)'
;MKAKGQLKEYEIVGRKLPSEQEPSTPLYKMRIFAPDYIIAKSRFWYFLRQLKKFKKTTGEIVSLKEISEKTPMRIKNFGIW
;
A
#
# COMPACT_ATOMS: atom_id res chain seq x y z
N MET A 1 4.56 -13.26 4.49
CA MET A 1 3.30 -12.95 5.21
C MET A 1 2.40 -14.16 5.09
N LYS A 2 1.93 -14.69 6.21
CA LYS A 2 0.94 -15.76 6.21
C LYS A 2 -0.45 -15.12 6.08
N ALA A 3 -1.26 -15.56 5.12
CA ALA A 3 -2.66 -15.16 5.07
C ALA A 3 -3.35 -15.75 6.32
N LYS A 4 -3.87 -14.88 7.19
CA LYS A 4 -4.64 -15.27 8.36
C LYS A 4 -5.99 -14.55 8.26
N GLY A 5 -7.08 -15.32 8.27
CA GLY A 5 -8.43 -14.76 8.15
C GLY A 5 -8.74 -14.16 6.77
N GLN A 6 -9.82 -13.38 6.72
CA GLN A 6 -10.23 -12.65 5.53
C GLN A 6 -9.29 -11.47 5.27
N LEU A 7 -8.86 -11.32 4.03
CA LEU A 7 -8.03 -10.17 3.63
C LEU A 7 -8.92 -8.95 3.42
N LYS A 8 -8.42 -7.81 3.86
CA LYS A 8 -8.99 -6.48 3.63
C LYS A 8 -8.16 -5.76 2.58
N GLU A 9 -8.81 -4.91 1.82
CA GLU A 9 -8.14 -4.09 0.82
C GLU A 9 -7.73 -2.74 1.41
N TYR A 10 -6.47 -2.37 1.24
CA TYR A 10 -5.92 -1.09 1.68
C TYR A 10 -5.34 -0.32 0.50
N GLU A 11 -5.75 0.94 0.35
CA GLU A 11 -5.03 1.94 -0.43
C GLU A 11 -3.97 2.58 0.45
N ILE A 12 -2.71 2.47 0.05
CA ILE A 12 -1.59 3.09 0.75
C ILE A 12 -0.87 4.02 -0.20
N VAL A 13 -0.69 5.26 0.25
CA VAL A 13 0.08 6.29 -0.46
C VAL A 13 1.29 6.67 0.38
N GLY A 14 2.47 6.66 -0.24
CA GLY A 14 3.71 7.06 0.41
C GLY A 14 4.67 7.76 -0.54
N ARG A 15 5.67 8.42 0.03
CA ARG A 15 6.68 9.20 -0.70
C ARG A 15 8.03 9.18 0.02
N LYS A 16 9.06 9.69 -0.65
CA LYS A 16 10.33 10.05 -0.03
C LYS A 16 10.14 11.23 0.89
N LEU A 17 10.87 11.27 2.00
CA LEU A 17 10.97 12.49 2.77
C LEU A 17 11.57 13.60 1.88
N PRO A 18 10.94 14.77 1.80
CA PRO A 18 11.51 15.92 1.10
C PRO A 18 12.89 16.27 1.66
N SER A 19 13.83 16.63 0.79
CA SER A 19 15.13 17.16 1.17
C SER A 19 15.39 18.49 0.46
N GLU A 20 16.42 19.23 0.88
CA GLU A 20 16.79 20.50 0.23
C GLU A 20 17.11 20.32 -1.26
N GLN A 21 17.65 19.17 -1.64
CA GLN A 21 17.95 18.83 -3.04
C GLN A 21 16.70 18.44 -3.84
N GLU A 22 15.68 17.89 -3.17
CA GLU A 22 14.46 17.38 -3.82
C GLU A 22 13.24 17.70 -2.93
N PRO A 23 12.73 18.95 -3.00
CA PRO A 23 11.64 19.40 -2.13
C PRO A 23 10.28 18.80 -2.52
N SER A 24 10.10 18.45 -3.80
CA SER A 24 8.88 17.81 -4.30
C SER A 24 9.17 16.37 -4.68
N THR A 25 8.68 15.43 -3.86
CA THR A 25 8.90 14.00 -4.05
C THR A 25 7.62 13.36 -4.61
N PRO A 26 7.73 12.44 -5.59
CA PRO A 26 6.56 11.82 -6.18
C PRO A 26 5.82 10.92 -5.18
N LEU A 27 4.49 10.92 -5.28
CA LEU A 27 3.60 10.07 -4.49
C LEU A 27 3.43 8.72 -5.20
N TYR A 28 3.63 7.63 -4.46
CA TYR A 28 3.39 6.27 -4.91
C TYR A 28 2.17 5.69 -4.22
N LYS A 29 1.26 5.12 -5.01
CA LYS A 29 0.02 4.52 -4.53
C LYS A 29 -0.01 3.03 -4.85
N MET A 30 -0.43 2.22 -3.87
CA MET A 30 -0.61 0.78 -4.02
C MET A 30 -1.92 0.31 -3.39
N ARG A 31 -2.55 -0.69 -4.01
CA ARG A 31 -3.64 -1.47 -3.40
C ARG A 31 -3.04 -2.75 -2.82
N ILE A 32 -3.21 -2.95 -1.52
CA ILE A 32 -2.61 -4.07 -0.78
C ILE A 32 -3.70 -4.85 -0.07
N PHE A 33 -3.73 -6.16 -0.28
CA PHE A 33 -4.59 -7.07 0.44
C PHE A 33 -3.87 -7.61 1.68
N ALA A 34 -4.41 -7.32 2.87
CA ALA A 34 -3.83 -7.71 4.15
C ALA A 34 -4.89 -7.94 5.23
N PRO A 35 -4.63 -8.76 6.27
CA PRO A 35 -5.53 -8.93 7.41
C PRO A 35 -5.75 -7.64 8.22
N ASP A 36 -4.72 -6.81 8.31
CA ASP A 36 -4.73 -5.56 9.08
C ASP A 36 -3.84 -4.48 8.44
N TYR A 37 -3.98 -3.25 8.94
CA TYR A 37 -3.23 -2.10 8.46
C TYR A 37 -1.73 -2.17 8.76
N ILE A 38 -1.31 -2.89 9.82
CA ILE A 38 0.10 -2.99 10.23
C ILE A 38 0.86 -3.82 9.18
N ILE A 39 0.29 -4.97 8.83
CA ILE A 39 0.82 -5.86 7.79
C ILE A 39 0.73 -5.17 6.44
N ALA A 40 -0.34 -4.41 6.15
CA ALA A 40 -0.46 -3.63 4.92
C ALA A 40 0.70 -2.62 4.77
N LYS A 41 1.03 -1.85 5.82
CA LYS A 41 2.19 -0.95 5.84
C LYS A 41 3.51 -1.70 5.59
N SER A 42 3.68 -2.87 6.22
CA SER A 42 4.88 -3.70 6.04
C SER A 42 5.03 -4.17 4.58
N ARG A 43 3.93 -4.64 3.98
CA ARG A 43 3.91 -5.06 2.57
C ARG A 43 4.15 -3.90 1.60
N PHE A 44 3.62 -2.72 1.89
CA PHE A 44 3.87 -1.52 1.10
C PHE A 44 5.37 -1.22 1.00
N TRP A 45 6.07 -1.19 2.13
CA TRP A 45 7.51 -0.96 2.14
C TRP A 45 8.30 -2.09 1.49
N TYR A 46 7.84 -3.34 1.63
CA TYR A 46 8.45 -4.49 0.95
C TYR A 46 8.42 -4.34 -0.58
N PHE A 47 7.26 -4.02 -1.16
CA PHE A 47 7.13 -3.84 -2.61
C PHE A 47 7.81 -2.57 -3.12
N LEU A 48 7.70 -1.45 -2.39
CA LEU A 48 8.41 -0.22 -2.76
C LEU A 48 9.93 -0.38 -2.76
N ARG A 49 10.48 -1.19 -1.85
CA ARG A 49 11.90 -1.51 -1.85
C ARG A 49 12.31 -2.23 -3.13
N GLN A 50 11.50 -3.18 -3.61
CA GLN A 50 11.78 -3.92 -4.84
C GLN A 50 11.63 -3.04 -6.09
N LEU A 51 10.59 -2.21 -6.15
CA LEU A 51 10.25 -1.44 -7.34
C LEU A 51 11.07 -0.13 -7.48
N LYS A 52 11.35 0.54 -6.36
CA LYS A 52 11.93 1.89 -6.36
C LYS A 52 13.12 2.05 -5.41
N LYS A 53 13.61 0.97 -4.78
CA LYS A 53 14.72 0.98 -3.81
C LYS A 53 14.47 1.89 -2.60
N PHE A 54 13.20 2.08 -2.24
CA PHE A 54 12.78 2.88 -1.10
C PHE A 54 12.88 2.11 0.22
N LYS A 55 13.17 2.83 1.31
CA LYS A 55 13.17 2.29 2.66
C LYS A 55 12.17 3.06 3.52
N LYS A 56 11.62 2.38 4.53
CA LYS A 56 10.75 2.99 5.55
C LYS A 56 11.44 4.15 6.28
N THR A 57 12.76 4.11 6.46
CA THR A 57 13.52 5.13 7.18
C THR A 57 13.72 6.42 6.36
N THR A 58 13.67 6.33 5.03
CA THR A 58 13.91 7.46 4.12
C THR A 58 12.62 7.97 3.46
N GLY A 59 11.47 7.50 3.93
CA GLY A 59 10.17 7.81 3.37
C GLY A 59 9.09 7.80 4.42
N GLU A 60 7.93 8.31 4.03
CA GLU A 60 6.75 8.38 4.89
C GLU A 60 5.52 7.84 4.17
N ILE A 61 4.56 7.35 4.96
CA ILE A 61 3.22 7.02 4.46
C ILE A 61 2.37 8.26 4.67
N VAL A 62 1.89 8.84 3.58
CA VAL A 62 1.07 10.05 3.57
C VAL A 62 -0.39 9.72 3.88
N SER A 63 -0.88 8.59 3.37
CA SER A 63 -2.25 8.15 3.59
C SER A 63 -2.36 6.63 3.63
N LEU A 64 -3.24 6.14 4.49
CA LEU A 64 -3.66 4.75 4.55
C LEU A 64 -5.18 4.72 4.68
N LYS A 65 -5.85 4.05 3.75
CA LYS A 65 -7.30 3.93 3.71
C LYS A 65 -7.72 2.48 3.46
N GLU A 66 -8.65 1.97 4.25
CA GLU A 66 -9.33 0.70 3.95
C GLU A 66 -10.37 0.95 2.84
N ILE A 67 -10.33 0.16 1.77
CA ILE A 67 -11.31 0.20 0.68
C ILE A 67 -12.32 -0.91 0.92
N SER A 68 -13.60 -0.54 0.97
CA SER A 68 -14.70 -1.48 0.89
C SER A 68 -15.12 -1.69 -0.57
N GLU A 69 -15.58 -2.90 -0.89
CA GLU A 69 -16.15 -3.21 -2.19
C GLU A 69 -17.42 -2.38 -2.42
N LYS A 70 -17.51 -1.71 -3.58
CA LYS A 70 -18.59 -0.77 -3.89
C LYS A 70 -19.93 -1.48 -4.09
N THR A 71 -19.90 -2.69 -4.64
CA THR A 71 -21.11 -3.48 -4.92
C THR A 71 -20.90 -4.91 -4.44
N PRO A 72 -21.00 -5.15 -3.12
CA PRO A 72 -20.68 -6.45 -2.52
C PRO A 72 -21.72 -7.53 -2.84
N MET A 73 -22.96 -7.14 -3.13
CA MET A 73 -24.06 -8.07 -3.43
C MET A 73 -24.08 -8.55 -4.89
N ARG A 74 -23.23 -7.99 -5.75
CA ARG A 74 -23.18 -8.34 -7.18
C ARG A 74 -22.06 -9.33 -7.44
N ILE A 75 -22.40 -10.48 -8.02
CA ILE A 75 -21.41 -11.48 -8.48
C ILE A 75 -20.55 -10.87 -9.59
N LYS A 76 -19.23 -11.05 -9.48
CA LYS A 76 -18.22 -10.53 -10.41
C LYS A 76 -17.14 -11.58 -10.62
N ASN A 77 -16.57 -11.57 -11.82
CA ASN A 77 -15.40 -12.37 -12.15
C ASN A 77 -14.16 -11.47 -12.00
N PHE A 78 -13.12 -11.95 -11.30
CA PHE A 78 -11.87 -11.24 -11.09
C PHE A 78 -10.70 -12.07 -11.65
N GLY A 79 -9.84 -11.45 -12.46
CA GLY A 79 -8.55 -12.01 -12.84
C GLY A 79 -7.47 -11.54 -11.86
N ILE A 80 -6.64 -12.46 -11.38
CA ILE A 80 -5.54 -12.19 -10.44
C ILE A 80 -4.24 -12.68 -11.09
N TRP A 81 -3.18 -11.88 -11.00
CA TRP A 81 -1.84 -12.18 -11.50
C TRP A 81 -0.80 -12.08 -10.38
#